data_AF-A0A7R9XN34-F1
#
_entry.id   AF-A0A7R9XN34-F1
#
_cell.length_a   1.000
_cell.length_b   1.000
_cell.length_c   1.000
_cell.angle_alpha   90.00
_cell.angle_beta   90.00
_cell.angle_gamma   90.00
#
_symmetry.space_group_name_H-M   'P 1'
#
loop_
_entity.id
_entity.type
_entity.pdbx_description
1 polymer ?
#
loop_
_entity_poly.entity_id
_entity_poly.type
_entity_poly.pdbx_seq_one_letter_code
_entity_poly.pdbx_strand_id
1 'polypeptide(L)'
;NGVENVSVYDCLLLQHALGQRPGDDEKVRQYVLDSIGKDEGLTQAELAVVGAYGSTHNALSKSGADTSIALEEARTLVALLRARHATLSQTLDAEFPVLRSSVWLSAAEIAGAIQHIAPLMAENKERVEEMLEEALTLEQALLTDASPGVLEALLPRRHRQYEKVSQKDA
;
A
#
# COMPACT_ATOMS: atom_id res chain seq x y z
N ASN A 1 1.51 27.63 3.35
CA ASN A 1 0.35 26.75 3.13
C ASN A 1 -0.79 26.91 4.15
N GLY A 2 -0.56 27.38 5.38
CA GLY A 2 -1.67 27.58 6.36
C GLY A 2 -2.38 26.29 6.79
N VAL A 3 -1.77 25.14 6.51
CA VAL A 3 -2.26 23.80 6.89
C VAL A 3 -1.77 23.45 8.29
N GLU A 4 -2.62 22.75 9.04
CA GLU A 4 -2.33 22.32 10.41
C GLU A 4 -1.29 21.19 10.48
N ASN A 5 -1.07 20.47 9.37
CA ASN A 5 -0.18 19.31 9.29
C ASN A 5 0.92 19.51 8.26
N VAL A 6 2.12 19.01 8.57
CA VAL A 6 3.28 18.98 7.67
C VAL A 6 3.03 17.95 6.56
N SER A 7 3.28 18.34 5.31
CA SER A 7 3.17 17.44 4.17
C SER A 7 4.45 16.62 4.02
N VAL A 8 4.33 15.37 3.57
CA VAL A 8 5.50 14.56 3.19
C VAL A 8 6.31 15.22 2.07
N TYR A 9 5.67 16.05 1.23
CA TYR A 9 6.34 16.81 0.17
C TYR A 9 7.22 17.94 0.71
N ASP A 10 6.99 18.42 1.94
CA ASP A 10 7.85 19.43 2.57
C ASP A 10 9.27 18.88 2.82
N CYS A 11 9.43 17.55 2.87
CA CYS A 11 10.75 16.90 2.93
C CYS A 11 11.62 17.20 1.70
N LEU A 12 11.05 17.67 0.58
CA LEU A 12 11.85 18.10 -0.58
C LEU A 12 12.77 19.27 -0.24
N LEU A 13 12.41 20.08 0.76
CA LEU A 13 13.24 21.20 1.23
C LEU A 13 14.56 20.76 1.86
N LEU A 14 14.67 19.48 2.24
CA LEU A 14 15.93 18.91 2.75
C LEU A 14 17.07 19.02 1.73
N GLN A 15 16.78 19.13 0.43
CA GLN A 15 17.80 19.39 -0.59
C GLN A 15 18.59 20.67 -0.30
N HIS A 16 17.95 21.70 0.25
CA HIS A 16 18.59 22.99 0.55
C HIS A 16 19.32 22.99 1.90
N ALA A 17 18.98 22.07 2.79
CA ALA A 17 19.65 21.91 4.08
C ALA A 17 20.84 20.95 4.00
N LEU A 18 20.68 19.83 3.30
CA LEU A 18 21.65 18.73 3.24
C LEU A 18 22.52 18.76 1.98
N GLY A 19 22.03 19.35 0.87
CA GLY A 19 22.72 19.46 -0.41
C GLY A 19 23.68 20.65 -0.52
N GLN A 20 24.56 20.84 0.48
CA GLN A 20 25.44 22.02 0.53
C GLN A 20 26.61 21.96 -0.46
N ARG A 21 26.92 20.78 -1.02
CA ARG A 21 28.00 20.60 -2.01
C ARG A 21 27.41 20.56 -3.42
N PRO A 22 28.17 20.98 -4.44
CA PRO A 22 27.71 20.90 -5.83
C PRO A 22 27.25 19.49 -6.21
N GLY A 23 25.97 19.35 -6.61
CA GLY A 23 25.35 18.10 -7.05
C GLY A 23 24.86 17.17 -5.94
N ASP A 24 25.00 17.53 -4.66
CA ASP A 24 24.41 16.76 -3.56
C ASP A 24 22.92 17.12 -3.34
N ASP A 25 22.52 18.34 -3.71
CA ASP A 25 21.12 18.79 -3.74
C ASP A 25 20.25 17.86 -4.58
N GLU A 26 20.67 17.55 -5.81
CA GLU A 26 19.94 16.64 -6.70
C GLU A 26 19.85 15.22 -6.11
N LYS A 27 20.93 14.73 -5.49
CA LYS A 27 20.93 13.40 -4.86
C LYS A 27 19.97 13.32 -3.68
N VAL A 28 19.96 14.36 -2.84
CA VAL A 28 19.04 14.44 -1.70
C VAL A 28 17.60 14.51 -2.20
N ARG A 29 17.33 15.33 -3.21
CA ARG A 29 16.01 15.41 -3.84
C ARG A 29 15.55 14.06 -4.36
N GLN A 30 16.40 13.40 -5.15
CA GLN A 30 16.13 12.09 -5.73
C GLN A 30 15.83 11.05 -4.65
N TYR A 31 16.65 11.01 -3.59
CA TYR A 31 16.45 10.12 -2.46
C TYR A 31 15.12 10.35 -1.76
N VAL A 32 14.73 11.61 -1.52
CA VAL A 32 13.45 11.94 -0.88
C VAL A 32 12.28 11.50 -1.78
N LEU A 33 12.34 11.80 -3.08
CA LEU A 33 11.30 11.41 -4.03
C LEU A 33 11.15 9.88 -4.09
N ASP A 34 12.26 9.13 -4.12
CA ASP A 34 12.25 7.67 -4.10
C ASP A 34 11.69 7.11 -2.79
N SER A 35 12.02 7.73 -1.65
CA SER A 35 11.50 7.33 -0.34
C SER A 35 9.99 7.59 -0.22
N ILE A 36 9.49 8.72 -0.75
CA ILE A 36 8.05 8.98 -0.86
C ILE A 36 7.38 7.92 -1.75
N GLY A 37 8.04 7.54 -2.84
CA GLY A 37 7.55 6.53 -3.78
C GLY A 37 7.50 5.10 -3.22
N LYS A 38 8.45 4.70 -2.36
CA LYS A 38 8.59 3.32 -1.87
C LYS A 38 7.48 2.84 -0.94
N ASP A 39 6.74 3.76 -0.32
CA ASP A 39 5.58 3.50 0.55
C ASP A 39 5.71 2.23 1.42
N GLU A 40 6.46 2.32 2.52
CA GLU A 40 6.68 1.19 3.45
C GLU A 40 5.35 0.57 3.97
N GLY A 41 4.28 1.37 3.99
CA GLY A 41 2.94 0.91 4.36
C GLY A 41 2.39 -0.17 3.42
N LEU A 42 2.73 -0.14 2.12
CA LEU A 42 2.32 -1.19 1.18
C LEU A 42 2.93 -2.55 1.53
N THR A 43 4.19 -2.56 1.99
CA THR A 43 4.87 -3.81 2.36
C THR A 43 4.21 -4.44 3.60
N GLN A 44 3.81 -3.61 4.56
CA GLN A 44 3.06 -4.06 5.75
C GLN A 44 1.66 -4.57 5.37
N ALA A 45 0.97 -3.89 4.46
CA ALA A 45 -0.33 -4.32 3.96
C ALA A 45 -0.24 -5.68 3.24
N GLU A 46 0.82 -5.91 2.45
CA GLU A 46 1.04 -7.20 1.79
C GLU A 46 1.22 -8.34 2.79
N LEU A 47 1.98 -8.11 3.87
CA LEU A 47 2.12 -9.09 4.96
C LEU A 47 0.77 -9.34 5.67
N ALA A 48 -0.04 -8.30 5.85
CA ALA A 48 -1.38 -8.43 6.42
C ALA A 48 -2.30 -9.29 5.54
N VAL A 49 -2.23 -9.16 4.20
CA VAL A 49 -2.96 -10.03 3.26
C VAL A 49 -2.54 -11.49 3.40
N VAL A 50 -1.23 -11.77 3.54
CA VAL A 50 -0.74 -13.14 3.77
C VAL A 50 -1.24 -13.70 5.11
N GLY A 51 -1.23 -12.89 6.17
CA GLY A 51 -1.78 -13.27 7.47
C GLY A 51 -3.28 -13.57 7.40
N ALA A 52 -4.05 -12.70 6.76
CA ALA A 52 -5.48 -12.87 6.54
C ALA A 52 -5.81 -14.11 5.71
N TYR A 53 -4.99 -14.42 4.69
CA TYR A 53 -5.10 -15.67 3.94
C TYR A 53 -4.96 -16.90 4.85
N GLY A 54 -3.93 -16.94 5.69
CA GLY A 54 -3.72 -18.06 6.62
C GLY A 54 -4.85 -18.19 7.65
N SER A 55 -5.31 -17.07 8.22
CA SER A 55 -6.46 -17.02 9.13
C SER A 55 -7.72 -17.59 8.47
N THR A 56 -8.01 -17.13 7.25
CA THR A 56 -9.16 -17.55 6.44
C THR A 56 -9.09 -19.04 6.09
N HIS A 57 -7.95 -19.51 5.56
CA HIS A 57 -7.73 -20.90 5.17
C HIS A 57 -7.90 -21.85 6.37
N ASN A 58 -7.35 -21.49 7.53
CA ASN A 58 -7.48 -22.28 8.75
C ASN A 58 -8.91 -22.31 9.29
N ALA A 59 -9.64 -21.18 9.20
CA ALA A 59 -11.04 -21.11 9.61
C ALA A 59 -11.93 -22.01 8.73
N LEU A 60 -11.76 -21.95 7.40
CA LEU A 60 -12.51 -22.76 6.44
C LEU A 60 -12.13 -24.25 6.45
N SER A 61 -10.92 -24.59 6.92
CA SER A 61 -10.45 -25.98 7.01
C SER A 61 -11.06 -26.76 8.17
N LYS A 62 -11.59 -26.06 9.20
CA LYS A 62 -12.16 -26.69 10.40
C LYS A 62 -13.68 -26.66 10.31
N SER A 63 -14.28 -27.83 10.09
CA SER A 63 -15.74 -27.96 10.08
C SER A 63 -16.35 -27.47 11.40
N GLY A 64 -17.26 -26.50 11.33
CA GLY A 64 -17.95 -25.92 12.48
C GLY A 64 -17.12 -24.91 13.29
N ALA A 65 -15.97 -24.45 12.78
CA ALA A 65 -15.24 -23.36 13.40
C ALA A 65 -15.97 -22.02 13.26
N ASP A 66 -15.82 -21.17 14.27
CA ASP A 66 -16.30 -19.80 14.20
C ASP A 66 -15.42 -18.97 13.25
N THR A 67 -16.01 -18.58 12.12
CA THR A 67 -15.35 -17.78 11.07
C THR A 67 -15.45 -16.27 11.33
N SER A 68 -16.14 -15.83 12.39
CA SER A 68 -16.43 -14.42 12.64
C SER A 68 -15.18 -13.56 12.81
N ILE A 69 -14.15 -14.09 13.48
CA ILE A 69 -12.88 -13.38 13.69
C ILE A 69 -12.16 -13.17 12.36
N ALA A 70 -12.00 -14.24 11.57
CA ALA A 70 -11.35 -14.16 10.25
C ALA A 70 -12.13 -13.24 9.30
N LEU A 71 -13.46 -13.23 9.40
CA LEU A 71 -14.31 -12.35 8.59
C LEU A 71 -14.11 -10.88 8.96
N GLU A 72 -14.02 -10.56 10.25
CA GLU A 72 -13.77 -9.20 10.70
C GLU A 72 -12.36 -8.71 10.34
N GLU A 73 -11.37 -9.59 10.42
CA GLU A 73 -10.01 -9.33 9.95
C GLU A 73 -10.01 -9.00 8.45
N ALA A 74 -10.68 -9.81 7.62
CA ALA A 74 -10.79 -9.58 6.18
C ALA A 74 -11.50 -8.25 5.87
N ARG A 75 -12.60 -7.93 6.57
CA ARG A 75 -13.33 -6.66 6.42
C ARG A 75 -12.49 -5.45 6.78
N THR A 76 -11.75 -5.54 7.88
CA THR A 76 -10.84 -4.48 8.32
C THR A 76 -9.77 -4.22 7.27
N LEU A 77 -9.20 -5.29 6.70
CA LEU A 77 -8.21 -5.20 5.63
C LEU A 77 -8.79 -4.59 4.36
N VAL A 78 -9.99 -5.00 3.93
CA VAL A 78 -10.72 -4.41 2.79
C VAL A 78 -10.95 -2.91 3.01
N ALA A 79 -11.41 -2.50 4.19
CA ALA A 79 -11.64 -1.09 4.50
C ALA A 79 -10.34 -0.26 4.42
N LEU A 80 -9.25 -0.79 4.98
CA LEU A 80 -7.92 -0.16 4.93
C LEU A 80 -7.43 0.00 3.49
N LEU A 81 -7.48 -1.07 2.69
CA LEU A 81 -7.02 -1.07 1.30
C LEU A 81 -7.88 -0.16 0.42
N ARG A 82 -9.21 -0.14 0.61
CA ARG A 82 -10.11 0.81 -0.07
C ARG A 82 -9.76 2.26 0.23
N ALA A 83 -9.53 2.60 1.50
CA ALA A 83 -9.14 3.95 1.89
C ALA A 83 -7.80 4.36 1.27
N ARG A 84 -6.82 3.43 1.22
CA ARG A 84 -5.53 3.67 0.58
C ARG A 84 -5.66 3.87 -0.93
N HIS A 85 -6.41 3.00 -1.60
CA HIS A 85 -6.67 3.09 -3.03
C HIS A 85 -7.37 4.42 -3.41
N ALA A 86 -8.36 4.84 -2.61
CA ALA A 86 -9.04 6.11 -2.81
C ALA A 86 -8.07 7.30 -2.67
N THR A 87 -7.19 7.27 -1.66
CA THR A 87 -6.18 8.32 -1.45
C THR A 87 -5.20 8.43 -2.62
N LEU A 88 -4.71 7.29 -3.11
CA LEU A 88 -3.80 7.24 -4.27
C LEU A 88 -4.51 7.72 -5.54
N SER A 89 -5.74 7.27 -5.78
CA SER A 89 -6.55 7.70 -6.93
C SER A 89 -6.81 9.20 -6.91
N GLN A 90 -7.25 9.75 -5.77
CA GLN A 90 -7.46 11.19 -5.63
C GLN A 90 -6.17 11.99 -5.87
N THR A 91 -5.03 11.49 -5.38
CA THR A 91 -3.74 12.15 -5.58
C THR A 91 -3.34 12.13 -7.06
N LEU A 92 -3.53 11.02 -7.77
CA LEU A 92 -3.18 10.90 -9.18
C LEU A 92 -4.15 11.68 -10.08
N ASP A 93 -5.46 11.53 -9.87
CA ASP A 93 -6.50 12.14 -10.70
C ASP A 93 -6.54 13.67 -10.56
N ALA A 94 -6.30 14.18 -9.35
CA ALA A 94 -6.14 15.62 -9.10
C ALA A 94 -4.70 16.11 -9.31
N GLU A 95 -3.83 15.22 -9.83
CA GLU A 95 -2.44 15.51 -10.20
C GLU A 95 -1.64 16.21 -9.06
N PHE A 96 -1.60 15.59 -7.88
CA PHE A 96 -0.82 16.01 -6.71
C PHE A 96 -1.18 17.40 -6.15
N PRO A 97 -2.43 17.62 -5.70
CA PRO A 97 -2.91 18.94 -5.23
C PRO A 97 -2.13 19.47 -4.03
N VAL A 98 -1.67 18.60 -3.12
CA VAL A 98 -0.88 19.00 -1.94
C VAL A 98 0.51 19.47 -2.34
N LEU A 99 1.19 18.78 -3.27
CA LEU A 99 2.49 19.20 -3.78
C LEU A 99 2.39 20.51 -4.57
N ARG A 100 1.32 20.67 -5.36
CA ARG A 100 1.09 21.87 -6.18
C ARG A 100 0.71 23.11 -5.38
N SER A 101 0.15 22.94 -4.19
CA SER A 101 -0.13 24.03 -3.27
C SER A 101 1.07 24.42 -2.40
N SER A 102 2.25 23.82 -2.63
CA SER A 102 3.47 24.19 -1.93
C SER A 102 3.87 25.64 -2.21
N VAL A 103 4.06 26.42 -1.15
CA VAL A 103 4.63 27.78 -1.23
C VAL A 103 6.15 27.80 -1.24
N TRP A 104 6.79 26.65 -0.99
CA TRP A 104 8.23 26.57 -0.80
C TRP A 104 9.00 26.13 -2.04
N LEU A 105 8.30 25.48 -2.98
CA LEU A 105 8.88 24.95 -4.21
C LEU A 105 8.46 25.82 -5.39
N SER A 106 9.38 26.04 -6.33
CA SER A 106 9.07 26.65 -7.60
C SER A 106 8.19 25.74 -8.47
N ALA A 107 7.51 26.33 -9.46
CA ALA A 107 6.70 25.56 -10.40
C ALA A 107 7.51 24.49 -11.17
N ALA A 108 8.79 24.76 -11.46
CA ALA A 108 9.68 23.81 -12.12
C ALA A 108 10.05 22.63 -11.21
N GLU A 109 10.32 22.89 -9.92
CA GLU A 109 10.60 21.84 -8.94
C GLU A 109 9.37 20.96 -8.71
N ILE A 110 8.19 21.56 -8.63
CA ILE A 110 6.91 20.84 -8.53
C ILE A 110 6.71 19.95 -9.76
N ALA A 111 6.89 20.48 -10.96
CA ALA A 111 6.72 19.70 -12.19
C ALA A 111 7.70 18.51 -12.26
N GLY A 112 8.96 18.72 -11.92
CA GLY A 112 9.97 17.65 -11.88
C GLY A 112 9.65 16.58 -10.84
N ALA A 113 9.23 16.98 -9.63
CA ALA A 113 8.82 16.06 -8.58
C ALA A 113 7.59 15.21 -8.97
N ILE A 114 6.59 15.82 -9.61
CA ILE A 114 5.41 15.11 -10.12
C ILE A 114 5.82 14.12 -11.21
N GLN A 115 6.65 14.53 -12.17
CA GLN A 115 7.11 13.66 -13.25
C GLN A 115 7.83 12.41 -12.70
N HIS A 116 8.53 12.56 -11.57
CA HIS A 116 9.20 11.44 -10.91
C HIS A 116 8.25 10.54 -10.09
N ILE A 117 7.40 11.13 -9.24
CA ILE A 117 6.58 10.37 -8.29
C ILE A 117 5.34 9.76 -8.95
N ALA A 118 4.76 10.39 -9.97
CA ALA A 118 3.55 9.92 -10.65
C ALA A 118 3.61 8.43 -11.07
N PRO A 119 4.66 7.95 -11.77
CA PRO A 119 4.75 6.53 -12.12
C PRO A 119 4.83 5.61 -10.91
N LEU A 120 5.57 6.00 -9.86
CA LEU A 120 5.70 5.21 -8.63
C LEU A 120 4.36 5.09 -7.89
N MET A 121 3.59 6.19 -7.82
CA MET A 121 2.27 6.19 -7.20
C MET A 121 1.24 5.41 -8.03
N ALA A 122 1.37 5.41 -9.36
CA ALA A 122 0.54 4.59 -10.24
C ALA A 122 0.80 3.09 -10.01
N GLU A 123 2.07 2.69 -9.92
CA GLU A 123 2.44 1.31 -9.57
C GLU A 123 1.91 0.93 -8.17
N ASN A 124 2.05 1.82 -7.18
CA ASN A 124 1.49 1.56 -5.85
C ASN A 124 -0.03 1.44 -5.86
N LYS A 125 -0.73 2.22 -6.68
CA LYS A 125 -2.19 2.12 -6.85
C LYS A 125 -2.58 0.75 -7.39
N GLU A 126 -1.92 0.29 -8.45
CA GLU A 126 -2.14 -1.03 -9.04
C GLU A 126 -1.88 -2.16 -8.03
N ARG A 127 -0.77 -2.07 -7.27
CA ARG A 127 -0.47 -3.04 -6.21
C ARG A 127 -1.52 -3.06 -5.09
N VAL A 128 -2.03 -1.90 -4.68
CA VAL A 128 -3.12 -1.83 -3.70
C VAL A 128 -4.43 -2.39 -4.26
N GLU A 129 -4.70 -2.17 -5.55
CA GLU A 129 -5.86 -2.73 -6.24
C GLU A 129 -5.80 -4.27 -6.27
N GLU A 130 -4.67 -4.86 -6.65
CA GLU A 130 -4.45 -6.32 -6.56
C GLU A 130 -4.72 -6.85 -5.14
N MET A 131 -4.11 -6.22 -4.12
CA MET A 131 -4.30 -6.63 -2.73
C MET A 131 -5.75 -6.50 -2.28
N LEU A 132 -6.47 -5.49 -2.75
CA LEU A 132 -7.88 -5.28 -2.44
C LEU A 132 -8.75 -6.37 -3.06
N GLU A 133 -8.49 -6.78 -4.30
CA GLU A 133 -9.18 -7.91 -4.94
C GLU A 133 -8.97 -9.21 -4.17
N GLU A 134 -7.73 -9.48 -3.74
CA GLU A 134 -7.41 -10.65 -2.92
C GLU A 134 -8.13 -10.60 -1.56
N ALA A 135 -8.14 -9.44 -0.89
CA ALA A 135 -8.84 -9.27 0.39
C ALA A 135 -10.37 -9.43 0.26
N LEU A 136 -10.96 -8.94 -0.83
CA LEU A 136 -12.39 -9.14 -1.13
C LEU A 136 -12.68 -10.62 -1.41
N THR A 137 -11.76 -11.33 -2.06
CA THR A 137 -11.88 -12.77 -2.29
C THR A 137 -11.87 -13.54 -0.97
N LEU A 138 -11.03 -13.14 -0.01
CA LEU A 138 -11.01 -13.72 1.34
C LEU A 138 -12.32 -13.48 2.09
N GLU A 139 -12.81 -12.23 2.10
CA GLU A 139 -14.09 -11.88 2.72
C GLU A 139 -15.23 -12.72 2.12
N GLN A 140 -15.29 -12.80 0.79
CA GLN A 140 -16.35 -13.54 0.10
C GLN A 140 -16.27 -15.04 0.38
N ALA A 141 -15.06 -15.62 0.41
CA ALA A 141 -14.87 -17.03 0.73
C ALA A 141 -15.43 -17.39 2.12
N LEU A 142 -15.20 -16.53 3.12
CA LEU A 142 -15.75 -16.68 4.47
C LEU A 142 -17.27 -16.54 4.52
N LEU A 143 -17.83 -15.58 3.77
CA LEU A 143 -19.28 -15.38 3.70
C LEU A 143 -20.01 -16.55 3.04
N THR A 144 -19.37 -17.23 2.09
CA THR A 144 -19.96 -18.35 1.36
C THR A 144 -19.60 -19.72 1.93
N ASP A 145 -18.83 -19.78 3.02
CA ASP A 145 -18.27 -21.02 3.56
C ASP A 145 -17.56 -21.85 2.48
N ALA A 146 -16.73 -21.18 1.66
CA ALA A 146 -16.05 -21.81 0.54
C ALA A 146 -15.05 -22.85 1.05
N SER A 147 -14.87 -23.94 0.30
CA SER A 147 -13.87 -24.94 0.70
C SER A 147 -12.45 -24.38 0.59
N PRO A 148 -11.51 -24.81 1.45
CA PRO A 148 -10.12 -24.37 1.39
C PRO A 148 -9.47 -24.57 0.01
N GLY A 149 -9.79 -25.68 -0.67
CA GLY A 149 -9.29 -25.95 -2.02
C GLY A 149 -9.78 -24.95 -3.08
N VAL A 150 -10.97 -24.37 -2.91
CA VAL A 150 -11.43 -23.27 -3.78
C VAL A 150 -10.59 -22.02 -3.52
N LEU A 151 -10.30 -21.72 -2.26
CA LEU A 151 -9.48 -20.57 -1.90
C LEU A 151 -8.04 -20.69 -2.45
N GLU A 152 -7.46 -21.89 -2.38
CA GLU A 152 -6.14 -22.19 -2.97
C GLU A 152 -6.12 -21.99 -4.49
N ALA A 153 -7.20 -22.38 -5.17
CA ALA A 153 -7.34 -22.20 -6.61
C ALA A 153 -7.51 -20.73 -7.01
N LEU A 154 -8.21 -19.93 -6.19
CA LEU A 154 -8.43 -18.50 -6.45
C LEU A 154 -7.20 -17.65 -6.12
N LEU A 155 -6.46 -17.99 -5.06
CA LEU A 155 -5.31 -17.21 -4.58
C LEU A 155 -4.02 -18.05 -4.49
N PRO A 156 -3.54 -18.64 -5.60
CA PRO A 156 -2.41 -19.56 -5.59
C PRO A 156 -1.09 -18.88 -5.17
N ARG A 157 -0.94 -17.57 -5.46
CA ARG A 157 0.22 -16.78 -5.01
C ARG A 157 0.29 -16.71 -3.49
N ARG A 158 -0.84 -16.41 -2.83
CA ARG A 158 -0.94 -16.29 -1.38
C ARG A 158 -0.81 -17.62 -0.68
N HIS A 159 -1.35 -18.69 -1.26
CA HIS A 159 -1.13 -20.05 -0.75
C HIS A 159 0.36 -20.41 -0.67
N ARG A 160 1.12 -20.23 -1.76
CA ARG A 160 2.57 -20.50 -1.77
C ARG A 160 3.35 -19.64 -0.77
N GLN A 161 2.94 -18.39 -0.56
CA GLN A 161 3.56 -17.51 0.43
C GLN A 161 3.27 -18.00 1.85
N TYR A 162 2.01 -18.34 2.14
CA TYR A 162 1.57 -18.90 3.41
C TYR A 162 2.30 -20.21 3.76
N GLU A 163 2.47 -21.12 2.81
CA GLU A 163 3.22 -22.37 3.02
C GLU A 163 4.68 -22.11 3.41
N LYS A 164 5.35 -21.17 2.72
CA LYS A 164 6.74 -20.80 3.02
C LYS A 164 6.91 -20.19 4.41
N VAL A 165 5.92 -19.43 4.88
CA VAL A 165 5.93 -18.87 6.23
C VAL A 165 5.67 -19.96 7.26
N SER A 166 4.64 -20.80 7.04
CA SER A 166 4.29 -21.89 7.96
C SER A 166 5.41 -22.93 8.13
N GLN A 167 6.23 -23.17 7.10
CA GLN A 167 7.37 -24.08 7.17
C GLN A 167 8.58 -23.52 7.94
N LYS A 168 8.65 -22.22 8.19
CA LYS A 168 9.74 -21.61 8.98
C LYS A 168 9.48 -21.66 10.48
N ASP A 169 8.22 -21.81 10.89
CA ASP A 169 7.78 -21.81 12.29
C ASP A 169 7.57 -23.23 12.85
N ALA A 170 7.87 -24.27 12.07
CA ALA A 170 7.81 -25.70 12.43
C ALA A 170 9.21 -26.29 12.64
#